data_AF-A0A7W6SH94-F1
#
_entry.id   AF-A0A7W6SH94-F1
#
_cell.length_a   1.000
_cell.length_b   1.000
_cell.length_c   1.000
_cell.angle_alpha   90.00
_cell.angle_beta   90.00
_cell.angle_gamma   90.00
#
_symmetry.space_group_name_H-M   'P 1'
#
loop_
_entity.id
_entity.type
_entity.pdbx_description
1 polymer ?
#
loop_
_entity_poly.entity_id
_entity_poly.type
_entity_poly.pdbx_seq_one_letter_code
_entity_poly.pdbx_strand_id
1 'polypeptide(L)' 'MEAAGSRIGLSRAQSYRAAELGQMPAERHGKFLLVPRKRWDAEVKRLLRGPQSKPRRRRKSAATEPTATAGR' A
#
# COMPACT_ATOMS: atom_id res chain seq x y z
N MET A 1 -3.59 16.25 21.85
CA MET A 1 -3.91 15.97 20.43
C MET A 1 -2.83 15.04 19.90
N GLU A 2 -3.18 13.78 19.63
CA GLU A 2 -2.26 12.84 18.99
C GLU A 2 -2.19 13.08 17.48
N ALA A 3 -1.00 12.94 16.89
CA ALA A 3 -0.80 13.11 15.45
C ALA A 3 -1.16 11.80 14.72
N ALA A 4 -1.64 11.89 13.48
CA ALA A 4 -2.04 10.72 12.70
C ALA A 4 -0.89 9.71 12.49
N GLY A 5 0.37 10.17 12.48
CA GLY A 5 1.55 9.31 12.36
C GLY A 5 1.90 8.54 13.63
N SER A 6 1.33 8.87 14.80
CA SER A 6 1.58 8.11 16.04
C SER A 6 1.20 6.64 15.93
N ARG A 7 0.22 6.31 15.06
CA ARG A 7 -0.22 4.94 14.76
C ARG A 7 0.81 4.06 14.05
N ILE A 8 1.83 4.68 13.45
CA ILE A 8 2.93 4.01 12.75
C ILE A 8 4.28 4.38 13.38
N GLY A 9 4.28 4.88 14.62
CA GLY A 9 5.49 5.23 15.36
C GLY A 9 6.16 6.55 14.92
N LEU A 10 5.48 7.40 14.15
CA LEU A 10 6.02 8.70 13.77
C LEU A 10 5.74 9.74 14.87
N SER A 11 6.76 10.57 15.12
CA SER A 11 6.60 11.80 15.89
C SER A 11 5.71 12.81 15.16
N ARG A 12 5.30 13.86 15.88
CA ARG A 12 4.51 14.96 15.33
C ARG A 12 5.22 15.64 14.15
N ALA A 13 6.50 15.97 14.28
CA ALA A 13 7.27 16.62 13.21
C ALA A 13 7.41 15.70 11.98
N GLN A 14 7.65 14.41 12.19
CA GLN A 14 7.70 13.42 11.10
C GLN A 14 6.33 13.27 10.41
N SER A 15 5.23 13.37 11.16
CA SER A 15 3.88 13.32 10.57
C SER A 15 3.62 14.49 9.62
N TYR A 16 4.09 15.70 9.97
CA TYR A 16 4.01 16.85 9.08
C TYR A 16 4.86 16.64 7.82
N ARG A 17 6.12 16.21 7.99
CA ARG A 17 7.01 15.92 6.85
C ARG A 17 6.43 14.84 5.93
N ALA A 18 5.85 13.78 6.48
CA ALA A 18 5.22 12.72 5.69
C ALA A 18 3.98 13.22 4.92
N ALA A 19 3.23 14.17 5.49
CA ALA A 19 2.14 14.83 4.78
C ALA A 19 2.66 15.74 3.65
N GLU A 20 3.74 16.50 3.87
CA GLU A 20 4.39 17.31 2.84
C GLU A 20 4.96 16.46 1.69
N LEU A 21 5.51 15.29 2.02
CA LEU A 21 6.05 14.32 1.06
C LEU A 21 4.98 13.49 0.34
N GLY A 22 3.69 13.72 0.62
CA GLY A 22 2.58 12.97 0.02
C GLY A 22 2.50 11.50 0.45
N GLN A 23 3.22 11.11 1.51
CA GLN A 23 3.19 9.76 2.08
C GLN A 23 1.99 9.54 2.99
N MET A 24 1.37 10.63 3.46
CA MET A 24 0.12 10.62 4.22
C MET A 24 -0.96 11.36 3.44
N PRO A 25 -2.20 10.80 3.35
CA PRO A 25 -3.31 11.49 2.74
C PRO A 25 -3.73 12.63 3.68
N ALA A 26 -3.21 13.82 3.43
CA ALA A 26 -3.55 15.02 4.17
C ALA A 26 -4.34 15.99 3.29
N GLU A 27 -5.45 16.49 3.81
CA GLU A 27 -6.30 17.49 3.19
C GLU A 27 -6.19 18.80 3.98
N ARG A 28 -5.95 19.91 3.27
CA ARG A 28 -5.81 21.21 3.89
C ARG A 28 -7.19 21.84 4.08
N HIS A 29 -7.59 22.03 5.33
CA HIS A 29 -8.84 22.68 5.69
C HIS A 29 -8.53 24.01 6.40
N GLY A 30 -8.35 25.06 5.59
CA GLY A 30 -7.90 26.37 6.04
C GLY A 30 -6.48 26.31 6.64
N LYS A 31 -6.36 26.62 7.93
CA LYS A 31 -5.09 26.56 8.67
C LYS A 31 -4.72 25.16 9.17
N PHE A 32 -5.62 24.20 9.07
CA PHE A 32 -5.42 22.85 9.59
C PHE A 32 -5.08 21.86 8.49
N LEU A 33 -4.14 20.95 8.76
CA LEU A 33 -3.93 19.75 7.97
C LEU A 33 -4.74 18.62 8.61
N LEU A 34 -5.74 18.12 7.89
CA LEU A 34 -6.60 17.02 8.35
C LEU A 34 -6.22 15.74 7.62
N VAL A 35 -6.22 14.62 8.33
CA VAL A 35 -5.96 13.32 7.74
C VAL A 35 -7.28 12.53 7.72
N PRO A 36 -7.85 12.23 6.52
CA PRO A 36 -9.10 11.48 6.43
C PRO A 36 -8.96 10.08 7.03
N ARG A 37 -9.62 9.86 8.16
CA ARG A 37 -9.46 8.67 8.99
C ARG A 37 -9.70 7.36 8.23
N LYS A 38 -10.74 7.29 7.39
CA LYS A 38 -11.08 6.08 6.61
C LYS A 38 -9.98 5.65 5.65
N ARG A 39 -9.37 6.62 4.94
CA ARG A 39 -8.25 6.35 4.00
C ARG A 39 -6.97 6.01 4.78
N TRP A 40 -6.69 6.77 5.83
CA TRP A 40 -5.50 6.56 6.64
C TRP A 40 -5.51 5.23 7.40
N ASP A 41 -6.65 4.80 7.95
CA ASP A 41 -6.78 3.50 8.62
C ASP A 41 -6.44 2.32 7.68
N ALA A 42 -6.86 2.39 6.41
CA ALA A 42 -6.53 1.39 5.42
C ALA A 42 -5.03 1.37 5.11
N GLU A 43 -4.42 2.55 4.98
CA GLU A 43 -2.99 2.71 4.71
C GLU A 43 -2.13 2.23 5.90
N VAL A 44 -2.48 2.61 7.12
CA VAL A 44 -1.84 2.13 8.35
C VAL A 44 -1.90 0.61 8.43
N LYS A 45 -3.07 0.00 8.18
CA LYS A 45 -3.20 -1.47 8.12
C LYS A 45 -2.31 -2.09 7.04
N ARG A 46 -2.13 -1.42 5.90
CA ARG A 46 -1.23 -1.86 4.82
C ARG A 46 0.23 -1.80 5.25
N LEU A 47 0.66 -0.68 5.84
CA LEU A 47 2.02 -0.47 6.33
C LEU A 47 2.38 -1.45 7.45
N LEU A 48 1.48 -1.66 8.41
CA LEU A 48 1.68 -2.58 9.53
C LEU A 48 1.70 -4.05 9.12
N ARG A 49 1.02 -4.42 8.02
CA ARG A 49 1.06 -5.80 7.47
C ARG A 49 2.38 -6.12 6.74
N GLY A 50 3.26 -5.13 6.57
CA GLY A 50 4.50 -5.26 5.82
C GLY A 50 4.28 -5.39 4.31
N PRO A 51 5.36 -5.40 3.50
CA PRO A 51 5.24 -5.64 2.07
C PRO A 51 4.61 -7.01 1.87
N GLN A 52 3.40 -7.04 1.35
CA GLN A 52 2.72 -8.27 1.00
C GLN A 52 3.47 -8.87 -0.19
N SER A 53 4.51 -9.66 0.10
CA SER A 53 5.18 -10.58 -0.81
C SER A 53 4.19 -11.69 -1.18
N LYS A 54 3.09 -11.35 -1.83
CA LYS A 54 2.29 -12.34 -2.54
C LYS A 54 3.17 -12.82 -3.69
N PRO A 55 3.66 -14.07 -3.69
CA PRO A 55 4.25 -14.60 -4.91
C PRO A 55 3.13 -14.53 -5.95
N ARG A 56 3.34 -13.72 -7.00
CA ARG A 56 2.55 -13.84 -8.22
C ARG A 56 2.78 -15.28 -8.66
N ARG A 57 1.84 -16.17 -8.29
CA ARG A 57 1.76 -17.53 -8.79
C ARG A 57 1.58 -17.34 -10.28
N ARG A 58 2.71 -17.34 -11.01
CA ARG A 58 2.74 -17.40 -12.47
C ARG A 58 1.84 -18.57 -12.80
N ARG A 59 0.63 -18.29 -13.29
CA ARG A 59 -0.16 -19.28 -14.01
C ARG A 59 0.77 -19.76 -15.11
N LYS A 60 1.29 -20.98 -14.96
CA LYS A 60 2.07 -21.68 -15.96
C LYS A 60 1.11 -21.83 -17.13
N SER A 61 1.21 -20.92 -18.09
CA SER A 61 0.58 -21.07 -19.39
C SER A 61 1.04 -22.43 -19.89
N ALA A 62 0.11 -23.37 -19.98
CA ALA A 62 0.38 -24.66 -20.59
C ALA A 62 0.85 -24.37 -22.01
N ALA A 63 2.10 -24.71 -22.28
CA ALA A 63 2.60 -24.82 -23.64
C ALA A 63 1.79 -25.95 -24.29
N THR A 64 0.81 -25.58 -25.11
CA THR A 64 0.24 -26.50 -26.09
C THR A 64 1.30 -26.65 -27.18
N GLU A 65 2.24 -27.58 -26.99
CA GLU A 65 3.02 -28.12 -28.11
C GLU A 65 2.11 -29.10 -28.86
N PRO A 66 1.77 -28.89 -30.14
CA PRO A 66 1.25 -29.94 -30.98
C PRO A 66 2.45 -30.73 -31.54
N THR A 67 3.02 -31.62 -30.74
CA THR A 67 3.99 -32.59 -31.26
C THR A 67 3.21 -33.71 -31.95
N ALA A 68 3.31 -33.70 -33.28
CA ALA A 68 2.85 -34.75 -34.18
C ALA A 68 3.38 -36.13 -33.77
N THR A 69 2.54 -37.17 -33.84
CA THR A 69 2.78 -38.45 -34.57
C THR A 69 1.70 -39.48 -34.18
N ALA A 70 0.97 -40.01 -35.15
CA ALA A 70 0.23 -41.26 -35.03
C ALA A 70 0.18 -41.91 -36.41
N GLY A 71 1.06 -42.87 -36.63
CA GLY A 71 0.98 -43.76 -37.77
C GLY A 71 -0.11 -44.80 -37.56
N ARG A 72 -0.82 -45.12 -38.65
CA ARG A 72 -1.18 -46.48 -39.04
C ARG A 72 -1.54 -46.52 -40.51
#